data_AF-A0A426QEE6-F1
#
_entry.id   AF-A0A426QEE6-F1
#
_cell.length_a   1.000
_cell.length_b   1.000
_cell.length_c   1.000
_cell.angle_alpha   90.00
_cell.angle_beta   90.00
_cell.angle_gamma   90.00
#
_symmetry.space_group_name_H-M   'P 1'
#
loop_
_entity.id
_entity.type
_entity.pdbx_description
1 polymer ?
#
loop_
_entity_poly.entity_id
_entity_poly.type
_entity_poly.pdbx_seq_one_letter_code
_entity_poly.pdbx_strand_id
1 'polypeptide(L)'
;MELTTGEERGMTFKRTLLAAAVTGAVLATGTAHATNGYFSHGYGVKAKGMGGGGVAFANNSAMVIATNPAGLASVDNQITGDLSLFRPERGYDQSGPMGDASADSDSESFLIPGLAAAYRLTDNDTVGIAMYGNGGMNTDFSADADTIVPGQGPGSVNEGGTYDAGAAGVNLEQLFITPTYARQFMDGDLSIGVSAVIVRQKFRAKGLGNFAGFSADQPNLTNNGHDVSWGYGGKLGVTYKPTDMLTLGASYQSKMSMDEFDDYAGLFAEGGDFDIPSTWTVGLAADITDSVTLTFDYQRINYWVSGLNG
;
A
#
# COMPACT_ATOMS: atom_id res chain seq x y z
N MET A 1 -0.53 -9.12 65.57
CA MET A 1 0.66 -9.09 64.72
C MET A 1 0.26 -9.81 63.45
N GLU A 2 -0.27 -9.02 62.51
CA GLU A 2 -0.91 -9.47 61.28
C GLU A 2 0.07 -9.13 60.15
N LEU A 3 0.43 -10.11 59.34
CA LEU A 3 1.16 -9.89 58.09
C LEU A 3 0.42 -10.64 57.00
N THR A 4 -0.20 -9.83 56.16
CA THR A 4 -0.86 -10.11 54.90
C THR A 4 0.16 -10.60 53.86
N THR A 5 -0.13 -11.74 53.23
CA THR A 5 0.52 -12.18 51.98
C THR A 5 -0.57 -12.64 51.03
N GLY A 6 -0.95 -11.77 50.08
CA GLY A 6 -2.07 -12.05 49.19
C GLY A 6 -2.09 -11.34 47.82
N GLU A 7 -1.07 -10.56 47.43
CA GLU A 7 -1.17 -9.73 46.20
C GLU A 7 -0.20 -10.03 45.05
N GLU A 8 0.83 -10.88 45.22
CA GLU A 8 1.82 -11.10 44.13
C GLU A 8 1.42 -12.16 43.09
N ARG A 9 0.46 -13.04 43.41
CA ARG A 9 0.07 -14.15 42.50
C ARG A 9 -0.80 -13.69 41.32
N GLY A 10 -1.56 -12.61 41.48
CA GLY A 10 -2.52 -12.14 40.46
C GLY A 10 -1.89 -11.42 39.26
N MET A 11 -0.87 -10.59 39.49
CA MET A 11 -0.19 -9.84 38.43
C MET A 11 0.69 -10.72 37.53
N THR A 12 1.40 -11.68 38.14
CA THR A 12 2.31 -12.58 37.41
C THR A 12 1.54 -13.50 36.46
N PHE A 13 0.37 -14.01 36.88
CA PHE A 13 -0.48 -14.87 36.06
C PHE A 13 -1.08 -14.15 34.83
N LYS A 14 -1.51 -12.89 34.98
CA LYS A 14 -2.01 -12.06 33.87
C LYS A 14 -0.93 -11.76 32.83
N ARG A 15 0.31 -11.51 33.27
CA ARG A 15 1.47 -11.30 32.37
C ARG A 15 1.85 -12.56 31.60
N THR A 16 1.82 -13.72 32.25
CA THR A 16 2.10 -15.02 31.60
C THR A 16 1.02 -15.39 30.59
N LEU A 17 -0.26 -15.12 30.88
CA LEU A 17 -1.36 -15.33 29.93
C LEU A 17 -1.28 -14.40 28.71
N LEU A 18 -0.95 -13.12 28.92
CA LEU A 18 -0.74 -12.17 27.82
C LEU A 18 0.45 -12.59 26.95
N ALA A 19 1.57 -12.99 27.56
CA ALA A 19 2.74 -13.49 26.85
C ALA A 19 2.43 -14.78 26.07
N ALA A 20 1.66 -15.71 26.66
CA ALA A 20 1.23 -16.93 25.99
C ALA A 20 0.25 -16.65 24.84
N ALA A 21 -0.65 -15.68 24.98
CA ALA A 21 -1.58 -15.27 23.93
C ALA A 21 -0.86 -14.57 22.76
N VAL A 22 0.09 -13.67 23.05
CA VAL A 22 0.94 -13.04 22.03
C VAL A 22 1.79 -14.10 21.32
N THR A 23 2.41 -15.02 22.06
CA THR A 23 3.20 -16.11 21.49
C THR A 23 2.33 -17.04 20.62
N GLY A 24 1.12 -17.39 21.09
CA GLY A 24 0.16 -18.20 20.35
C GLY A 24 -0.34 -17.52 19.08
N ALA A 25 -0.59 -16.21 19.11
CA ALA A 25 -1.00 -15.43 17.94
C ALA A 25 0.12 -15.36 16.90
N VAL A 26 1.37 -15.15 17.32
CA VAL A 26 2.55 -15.15 16.42
C VAL A 26 2.74 -16.52 15.78
N LEU A 27 2.63 -17.61 16.56
CA LEU A 27 2.81 -18.97 16.06
C LEU A 27 1.65 -19.47 15.16
N ALA A 28 0.47 -18.87 15.26
CA ALA A 28 -0.69 -19.20 14.42
C ALA A 28 -0.72 -18.47 13.08
N THR A 29 0.18 -17.51 12.84
CA THR A 29 0.30 -16.84 11.53
C THR A 29 1.01 -17.77 10.53
N GLY A 30 0.23 -18.55 9.77
CA GLY A 30 0.74 -19.17 8.55
C GLY A 30 1.24 -18.11 7.57
N THR A 31 2.09 -18.48 6.61
CA THR A 31 2.53 -17.58 5.54
C THR A 31 1.34 -17.24 4.63
N ALA A 32 0.63 -16.16 4.94
CA ALA A 32 -0.32 -15.57 4.01
C ALA A 32 0.49 -14.94 2.88
N HIS A 33 0.64 -15.68 1.76
CA HIS A 33 1.23 -15.17 0.53
C HIS A 33 0.24 -14.21 -0.15
N ALA A 34 0.03 -13.04 0.45
CA ALA A 34 -0.73 -11.94 -0.13
C ALA A 34 0.22 -10.78 -0.35
N THR A 35 0.50 -10.45 -1.61
CA THR A 35 1.16 -9.20 -1.96
C THR A 35 0.07 -8.14 -2.14
N ASN A 36 0.32 -6.92 -1.66
CA ASN A 36 -0.56 -5.79 -1.89
C ASN A 36 -0.40 -5.21 -3.31
N GLY A 37 0.21 -5.97 -4.24
CA GLY A 37 0.64 -5.50 -5.54
C GLY A 37 1.43 -4.19 -5.39
N TYR A 38 0.87 -3.13 -5.95
CA TYR A 38 1.46 -1.80 -5.91
C TYR A 38 1.03 -0.91 -4.74
N PHE A 39 0.10 -1.37 -3.92
CA PHE A 39 -0.35 -0.61 -2.75
C PHE A 39 0.66 -0.71 -1.60
N SER A 40 0.84 0.38 -0.88
CA SER A 40 1.56 0.33 0.39
C SER A 40 0.83 -0.54 1.41
N HIS A 41 1.57 -1.26 2.25
CA HIS A 41 1.00 -2.01 3.37
C HIS A 41 0.48 -1.12 4.50
N GLY A 42 0.82 0.17 4.51
CA GLY A 42 0.34 1.15 5.48
C GLY A 42 0.85 2.54 5.16
N TYR A 43 0.09 3.57 5.50
CA TYR A 43 0.44 4.96 5.23
C TYR A 43 0.84 5.69 6.50
N GLY A 44 2.05 6.26 6.48
CA GLY A 44 2.73 6.84 7.62
C GLY A 44 3.36 5.83 8.58
N VAL A 45 4.40 6.29 9.29
CA VAL A 45 5.26 5.43 10.14
C VAL A 45 4.50 4.71 11.23
N LYS A 46 3.44 5.32 11.78
CA LYS A 46 2.60 4.71 12.81
C LYS A 46 1.81 3.52 12.27
N ALA A 47 1.13 3.66 11.14
CA ALA A 47 0.38 2.56 10.52
C ALA A 47 1.33 1.47 10.02
N LYS A 48 2.46 1.83 9.39
CA LYS A 48 3.48 0.87 8.96
C LYS A 48 4.04 0.06 10.13
N GLY A 49 4.35 0.71 11.26
CA GLY A 49 4.82 0.04 12.47
C GLY A 49 3.80 -0.90 13.11
N MET A 50 2.51 -0.73 12.82
CA MET A 50 1.42 -1.61 13.27
C MET A 50 1.02 -2.64 12.19
N GLY A 51 1.87 -2.87 11.19
CA GLY A 51 1.57 -3.84 10.12
C GLY A 51 0.47 -3.39 9.15
N GLY A 52 0.18 -2.09 9.08
CA GLY A 52 -0.86 -1.53 8.21
C GLY A 52 -2.16 -1.16 8.90
N GLY A 53 -2.33 -1.56 10.17
CA GLY A 53 -3.52 -1.26 10.94
C GLY A 53 -3.77 0.24 11.08
N GLY A 54 -5.04 0.64 10.99
CA GLY A 54 -5.42 2.04 11.21
C GLY A 54 -6.81 2.44 10.75
N VAL A 55 -7.62 1.54 10.16
CA VAL A 55 -8.96 1.91 9.69
C VAL A 55 -9.89 2.32 10.83
N ALA A 56 -9.70 1.75 12.02
CA ALA A 56 -10.45 2.09 13.24
C ALA A 56 -9.60 2.85 14.27
N PHE A 57 -8.35 3.18 13.94
CA PHE A 57 -7.41 3.78 14.90
C PHE A 57 -6.52 4.82 14.24
N ALA A 58 -6.85 6.11 14.42
CA ALA A 58 -6.10 7.21 13.85
C ALA A 58 -4.68 7.36 14.43
N ASN A 59 -4.44 6.78 15.60
CA ASN A 59 -3.17 6.84 16.33
C ASN A 59 -2.60 8.28 16.40
N ASN A 60 -3.49 9.26 16.60
CA ASN A 60 -3.18 10.69 16.60
C ASN A 60 -2.26 11.12 15.44
N SER A 61 -2.64 10.80 14.21
CA SER A 61 -1.87 11.14 13.00
C SER A 61 -2.79 11.67 11.92
N ALA A 62 -2.49 12.84 11.35
CA ALA A 62 -3.23 13.36 10.21
C ALA A 62 -3.11 12.45 8.98
N MET A 63 -2.07 11.61 8.92
CA MET A 63 -1.88 10.61 7.86
C MET A 63 -2.99 9.54 7.83
N VAL A 64 -3.83 9.45 8.88
CA VAL A 64 -5.02 8.58 8.87
C VAL A 64 -5.94 8.86 7.67
N ILE A 65 -5.92 10.07 7.10
CA ILE A 65 -6.61 10.42 5.85
C ILE A 65 -6.36 9.39 4.74
N ALA A 66 -5.11 8.93 4.61
CA ALA A 66 -4.70 7.95 3.60
C ALA A 66 -5.34 6.58 3.83
N THR A 67 -5.73 6.24 5.06
CA THR A 67 -6.37 4.97 5.43
C THR A 67 -7.89 5.12 5.52
N ASN A 68 -8.38 5.95 6.43
CA ASN A 68 -9.80 6.22 6.67
C ASN A 68 -10.03 7.72 6.94
N PRO A 69 -10.74 8.47 6.06
CA PRO A 69 -10.96 9.89 6.25
C PRO A 69 -11.80 10.22 7.48
N ALA A 70 -12.65 9.30 7.98
CA ALA A 70 -13.39 9.54 9.24
C ALA A 70 -12.46 9.65 10.45
N GLY A 71 -11.31 8.96 10.43
CA GLY A 71 -10.33 9.04 11.50
C GLY A 71 -9.74 10.44 11.68
N LEU A 72 -9.83 11.31 10.67
CA LEU A 72 -9.41 12.72 10.79
C LEU A 72 -10.22 13.48 11.84
N ALA A 73 -11.47 13.09 12.07
CA ALA A 73 -12.35 13.78 13.01
C ALA A 73 -11.81 13.73 14.46
N SER A 74 -11.06 12.67 14.83
CA SER A 74 -10.46 12.51 16.16
C SER A 74 -9.03 13.08 16.28
N VAL A 75 -8.55 13.75 15.24
CA VAL A 75 -7.20 14.32 15.19
C VAL A 75 -7.25 15.82 15.50
N ASP A 76 -6.36 16.28 16.38
CA ASP A 76 -6.19 17.70 16.72
C ASP A 76 -5.42 18.47 15.64
N ASN A 77 -5.37 19.80 15.77
CA ASN A 77 -4.59 20.65 14.86
C ASN A 77 -3.12 20.21 14.85
N GLN A 78 -2.68 19.65 13.74
CA GLN A 78 -1.31 19.20 13.59
C GLN A 78 -0.87 19.15 12.14
N ILE A 79 0.44 19.18 11.96
CA ILE A 79 1.11 18.80 10.71
C ILE A 79 1.93 17.55 11.04
N THR A 80 1.74 16.50 10.26
CA THR A 80 2.45 15.23 10.36
C THR A 80 3.34 15.09 9.13
N GLY A 81 4.61 14.74 9.35
CA GLY A 81 5.53 14.38 8.29
C GLY A 81 6.22 13.07 8.60
N ASP A 82 6.43 12.27 7.58
CA ASP A 82 7.15 11.01 7.68
C ASP A 82 8.02 10.74 6.45
N LEU A 83 9.01 9.88 6.66
CA LEU A 83 9.96 9.47 5.64
C LEU A 83 10.19 7.97 5.81
N SER A 84 9.81 7.20 4.80
CA SER A 84 9.98 5.75 4.79
C SER A 84 11.04 5.35 3.78
N LEU A 85 11.99 4.50 4.21
CA LEU A 85 12.92 3.84 3.31
C LEU A 85 12.38 2.44 3.00
N PHE A 86 12.04 2.19 1.74
CA PHE A 86 11.65 0.87 1.26
C PHE A 86 12.82 0.24 0.50
N ARG A 87 13.30 -0.91 0.95
CA ARG A 87 14.40 -1.65 0.34
C ARG A 87 13.98 -3.05 -0.12
N PRO A 88 13.43 -3.18 -1.33
CA PRO A 88 13.14 -4.48 -1.92
C PRO A 88 14.39 -5.08 -2.57
N GLU A 89 14.60 -6.37 -2.36
CA GLU A 89 15.53 -7.19 -3.14
C GLU A 89 14.69 -7.92 -4.20
N ARG A 90 15.02 -7.72 -5.47
CA ARG A 90 14.30 -8.30 -6.61
C ARG A 90 15.31 -8.92 -7.55
N GLY A 91 15.06 -10.16 -7.91
CA GLY A 91 15.83 -10.87 -8.91
C GLY A 91 14.95 -11.90 -9.61
N TYR A 92 15.55 -12.59 -10.57
CA TYR A 92 14.97 -13.80 -11.14
C TYR A 92 16.00 -14.93 -11.11
N ASP A 93 15.48 -16.14 -11.00
CA ASP A 93 16.23 -17.38 -11.22
C ASP A 93 15.51 -18.19 -12.28
N GLN A 94 16.19 -18.45 -13.39
CA GLN A 94 15.72 -19.31 -14.45
C GLN A 94 16.55 -20.58 -14.43
N SER A 95 15.88 -21.73 -14.36
CA SER A 95 16.52 -23.03 -14.51
C SER A 95 15.78 -23.84 -15.56
N GLY A 96 16.53 -24.49 -16.45
CA GLY A 96 15.93 -25.31 -17.49
C GLY A 96 16.94 -26.20 -18.22
N PRO A 97 16.47 -27.02 -19.18
CA PRO A 97 17.35 -27.86 -20.02
C PRO A 97 18.43 -27.06 -20.78
N MET A 98 18.27 -25.75 -20.82
CA MET A 98 19.10 -24.80 -21.53
C MET A 98 20.25 -24.23 -20.70
N GLY A 99 20.25 -24.44 -19.39
CA GLY A 99 21.18 -23.83 -18.43
C GLY A 99 20.44 -23.16 -17.28
N ASP A 100 21.22 -22.46 -16.45
CA ASP A 100 20.72 -21.64 -15.36
C ASP A 100 21.14 -20.19 -15.61
N ALA A 101 20.23 -19.24 -15.40
CA ALA A 101 20.50 -17.82 -15.51
C ALA A 101 19.82 -17.07 -14.36
N SER A 102 20.53 -16.14 -13.75
CA SER A 102 19.97 -15.29 -12.70
C SER A 102 20.46 -13.86 -12.84
N ALA A 103 19.63 -12.92 -12.39
CA ALA A 103 20.05 -11.54 -12.27
C ALA A 103 19.27 -10.85 -11.16
N ASP A 104 19.95 -9.90 -10.51
CA ASP A 104 19.39 -9.00 -9.52
C ASP A 104 19.09 -7.65 -10.15
N SER A 105 18.12 -6.94 -9.59
CA SER A 105 17.74 -5.59 -9.99
C SER A 105 18.54 -4.55 -9.20
N ASP A 106 19.18 -3.60 -9.88
CA ASP A 106 19.95 -2.48 -9.31
C ASP A 106 19.07 -1.47 -8.53
N SER A 107 17.75 -1.55 -8.70
CA SER A 107 16.78 -0.67 -8.05
C SER A 107 16.33 -1.20 -6.67
N GLU A 108 17.14 -0.93 -5.64
CA GLU A 108 16.97 -1.52 -4.31
C GLU A 108 16.49 -0.56 -3.21
N SER A 109 16.47 0.77 -3.44
CA SER A 109 16.24 1.73 -2.36
C SER A 109 15.35 2.87 -2.78
N PHE A 110 14.23 3.04 -2.09
CA PHE A 110 13.22 4.04 -2.39
C PHE A 110 12.89 4.85 -1.15
N LEU A 111 13.05 6.16 -1.28
CA LEU A 111 12.66 7.10 -0.24
C LEU A 111 11.25 7.60 -0.53
N ILE A 112 10.32 7.34 0.37
CA ILE A 112 8.90 7.67 0.22
C ILE A 112 8.53 8.67 1.32
N PRO A 113 8.39 9.97 0.98
CA PRO A 113 7.90 10.96 1.93
C PRO A 113 6.38 10.88 2.08
N GLY A 114 5.90 11.24 3.26
CA GLY A 114 4.50 11.48 3.56
C GLY A 114 4.34 12.79 4.31
N LEU A 115 3.32 13.58 3.95
CA LEU A 115 2.95 14.81 4.64
C LEU A 115 1.44 14.84 4.83
N ALA A 116 0.98 15.29 5.98
CA ALA A 116 -0.44 15.51 6.22
C ALA A 116 -0.66 16.67 7.18
N ALA A 117 -1.81 17.30 7.09
CA ALA A 117 -2.24 18.35 8.01
C ALA A 117 -3.70 18.16 8.39
N ALA A 118 -4.01 18.48 9.64
CA ALA A 118 -5.36 18.49 10.19
C ALA A 118 -5.64 19.86 10.81
N TYR A 119 -6.84 20.39 10.55
CA TYR A 119 -7.31 21.65 11.10
C TYR A 119 -8.78 21.53 11.49
N ARG A 120 -9.04 21.69 12.79
CA ARG A 120 -10.36 21.70 13.40
C ARG A 120 -11.03 23.05 13.16
N LEU A 121 -12.10 23.03 12.38
CA LEU A 121 -12.93 24.20 12.05
C LEU A 121 -13.88 24.54 13.20
N THR A 122 -14.48 23.51 13.81
CA THR A 122 -15.43 23.59 14.92
C THR A 122 -15.20 22.40 15.85
N ASP A 123 -15.91 22.31 16.97
CA ASP A 123 -15.81 21.16 17.88
C ASP A 123 -16.10 19.81 17.20
N ASN A 124 -16.89 19.81 16.11
CA ASN A 124 -17.31 18.61 15.40
C ASN A 124 -16.76 18.50 13.98
N ASP A 125 -16.12 19.54 13.44
CA ASP A 125 -15.72 19.62 12.03
C ASP A 125 -14.20 19.74 11.91
N THR A 126 -13.58 18.83 11.15
CA THR A 126 -12.15 18.85 10.85
C THR A 126 -11.94 18.78 9.34
N VAL A 127 -11.08 19.64 8.81
CA VAL A 127 -10.54 19.54 7.45
C VAL A 127 -9.09 19.15 7.49
N GLY A 128 -8.61 18.55 6.41
CA GLY A 128 -7.23 18.13 6.32
C GLY A 128 -6.81 17.86 4.90
N ILE A 129 -5.53 17.62 4.73
CA ILE A 129 -4.94 17.19 3.47
C ILE A 129 -3.84 16.19 3.78
N ALA A 130 -3.75 15.13 2.98
CA ALA A 130 -2.61 14.23 3.01
C ALA A 130 -1.97 14.12 1.63
N MET A 131 -0.65 14.06 1.61
CA MET A 131 0.19 13.76 0.47
C MET A 131 1.01 12.52 0.80
N TYR A 132 0.84 11.46 0.03
CA TYR A 132 1.52 10.19 0.25
C TYR A 132 1.77 9.49 -1.07
N GLY A 133 2.73 8.57 -1.10
CA GLY A 133 3.09 7.85 -2.31
C GLY A 133 2.96 6.35 -2.19
N ASN A 134 2.61 5.72 -3.30
CA ASN A 134 2.92 4.31 -3.55
C ASN A 134 4.11 4.27 -4.50
N GLY A 135 5.13 3.49 -4.17
CA GLY A 135 6.35 3.44 -4.96
C GLY A 135 7.29 2.33 -4.50
N GLY A 136 8.38 2.20 -5.24
CA GLY A 136 9.42 1.21 -4.96
C GLY A 136 9.11 -0.19 -5.47
N MET A 137 8.27 -0.29 -6.50
CA MET A 137 8.11 -1.52 -7.29
C MET A 137 9.13 -1.63 -8.43
N ASN A 138 10.11 -0.74 -8.47
CA ASN A 138 10.93 -0.58 -9.65
C ASN A 138 11.90 -1.75 -9.83
N THR A 139 11.98 -2.29 -11.03
CA THR A 139 13.06 -3.18 -11.42
C THR A 139 13.98 -2.46 -12.38
N ASP A 140 15.27 -2.73 -12.25
CA ASP A 140 16.26 -2.29 -13.24
C ASP A 140 17.32 -3.39 -13.37
N PHE A 141 17.26 -4.15 -14.45
CA PHE A 141 18.19 -5.21 -14.79
C PHE A 141 19.17 -4.71 -15.85
N SER A 142 20.44 -5.04 -15.65
CA SER A 142 21.50 -4.59 -16.55
C SER A 142 21.36 -5.16 -17.98
N ALA A 143 21.97 -4.46 -18.94
CA ALA A 143 21.97 -4.86 -20.35
C ALA A 143 22.84 -6.10 -20.63
N ASP A 144 23.67 -6.50 -19.67
CA ASP A 144 24.50 -7.71 -19.67
C ASP A 144 23.97 -8.80 -18.72
N ALA A 145 22.77 -8.63 -18.17
CA ALA A 145 22.15 -9.62 -17.29
C ALA A 145 22.00 -10.98 -18.01
N ASP A 146 22.35 -12.06 -17.31
CA ASP A 146 22.25 -13.42 -17.83
C ASP A 146 20.81 -13.79 -18.15
N THR A 147 20.58 -14.36 -19.33
CA THR A 147 19.26 -14.84 -19.74
C THR A 147 19.36 -16.17 -20.49
N ILE A 148 18.33 -16.99 -20.34
CA ILE A 148 18.12 -18.16 -21.20
C ILE A 148 17.34 -17.71 -22.43
N VAL A 149 17.83 -18.03 -23.63
CA VAL A 149 17.14 -17.71 -24.88
C VAL A 149 16.39 -18.94 -25.43
N PRO A 150 15.06 -18.88 -25.60
CA PRO A 150 14.28 -19.98 -26.16
C PRO A 150 14.76 -20.35 -27.58
N GLY A 151 14.98 -21.64 -27.83
CA GLY A 151 15.30 -22.16 -29.17
C GLY A 151 16.79 -22.22 -29.51
N GLN A 152 17.69 -21.79 -28.62
CA GLN A 152 19.12 -22.13 -28.71
C GLN A 152 19.39 -23.54 -28.17
N GLY A 153 20.62 -24.08 -28.25
CA GLY A 153 20.97 -25.43 -27.80
C GLY A 153 21.29 -25.51 -26.29
N PRO A 154 21.36 -26.71 -25.67
CA PRO A 154 21.64 -26.84 -24.24
C PRO A 154 22.92 -26.10 -23.83
N GLY A 155 22.89 -25.34 -22.74
CA GLY A 155 24.01 -24.53 -22.22
C GLY A 155 24.14 -23.12 -22.83
N SER A 156 23.11 -22.61 -23.52
CA SER A 156 23.14 -21.29 -24.16
C SER A 156 22.58 -20.21 -23.22
N VAL A 157 23.42 -19.76 -22.28
CA VAL A 157 23.19 -18.53 -21.50
C VAL A 157 23.79 -17.36 -22.28
N ASN A 158 23.02 -16.29 -22.46
CA ASN A 158 23.47 -15.06 -23.12
C ASN A 158 23.54 -13.92 -22.11
N GLU A 159 24.53 -13.05 -22.28
CA GLU A 159 24.68 -11.76 -21.58
C GLU A 159 24.00 -10.64 -22.40
N GLY A 160 22.84 -10.92 -22.98
CA GLY A 160 22.08 -9.99 -23.82
C GLY A 160 21.09 -9.10 -23.05
N GLY A 161 21.10 -9.20 -21.72
CA GLY A 161 20.12 -8.58 -20.85
C GLY A 161 18.84 -9.41 -20.73
N THR A 162 17.98 -9.09 -19.76
CA THR A 162 16.74 -9.82 -19.54
C THR A 162 15.89 -9.85 -20.82
N TYR A 163 15.35 -11.04 -21.14
CA TYR A 163 14.63 -11.32 -22.39
C TYR A 163 15.47 -11.21 -23.68
N ASP A 164 16.80 -11.09 -23.60
CA ASP A 164 17.71 -10.89 -24.74
C ASP A 164 17.38 -9.59 -25.51
N ALA A 165 17.06 -8.53 -24.75
CA ALA A 165 16.56 -7.26 -25.27
C ALA A 165 17.27 -6.03 -24.64
N GLY A 166 18.48 -6.22 -24.09
CA GLY A 166 19.24 -5.22 -23.37
C GLY A 166 18.70 -4.96 -21.96
N ALA A 167 18.91 -3.74 -21.44
CA ALA A 167 18.47 -3.39 -20.10
C ALA A 167 16.93 -3.47 -19.98
N ALA A 168 16.44 -4.11 -18.94
CA ALA A 168 15.02 -4.32 -18.72
C ALA A 168 14.58 -3.78 -17.37
N GLY A 169 13.30 -3.43 -17.25
CA GLY A 169 12.79 -2.97 -15.96
C GLY A 169 11.55 -2.13 -16.05
N VAL A 170 10.92 -1.93 -14.89
CA VAL A 170 9.71 -1.13 -14.75
C VAL A 170 9.94 -0.07 -13.69
N ASN A 171 9.42 1.14 -13.89
CA ASN A 171 9.26 2.16 -12.85
C ASN A 171 7.77 2.51 -12.76
N LEU A 172 7.20 2.43 -11.56
CA LEU A 172 5.88 2.95 -11.24
C LEU A 172 5.97 3.78 -9.96
N GLU A 173 5.68 5.07 -10.09
CA GLU A 173 5.61 6.03 -8.99
C GLU A 173 4.21 6.63 -8.96
N GLN A 174 3.57 6.64 -7.80
CA GLN A 174 2.25 7.24 -7.60
C GLN A 174 2.32 8.25 -6.45
N LEU A 175 1.80 9.45 -6.66
CA LEU A 175 1.60 10.48 -5.64
C LEU A 175 0.10 10.74 -5.50
N PHE A 176 -0.41 10.62 -4.29
CA PHE A 176 -1.79 10.93 -3.93
C PHE A 176 -1.83 12.26 -3.18
N ILE A 177 -2.76 13.13 -3.56
CA ILE A 177 -3.08 14.38 -2.87
C ILE A 177 -4.56 14.30 -2.48
N THR A 178 -4.81 14.26 -1.18
CA THR A 178 -6.11 13.84 -0.63
C THR A 178 -6.62 14.90 0.33
N PRO A 179 -7.26 15.98 -0.16
CA PRO A 179 -8.04 16.87 0.69
C PRO A 179 -9.27 16.15 1.27
N THR A 180 -9.55 16.42 2.54
CA THR A 180 -10.53 15.67 3.33
C THR A 180 -11.34 16.60 4.23
N TYR A 181 -12.61 16.26 4.38
CA TYR A 181 -13.48 16.79 5.42
C TYR A 181 -14.02 15.63 6.26
N ALA A 182 -14.03 15.79 7.57
CA ALA A 182 -14.57 14.82 8.50
C ALA A 182 -15.41 15.51 9.57
N ARG A 183 -16.50 14.86 9.96
CA ARG A 183 -17.44 15.34 10.97
C ARG A 183 -17.72 14.28 12.03
N GLN A 184 -17.74 14.71 13.29
CA GLN A 184 -18.24 13.95 14.42
C GLN A 184 -19.76 14.14 14.60
N PHE A 185 -20.43 13.08 15.03
CA PHE A 185 -21.84 12.97 15.34
C PHE A 185 -21.98 12.14 16.61
N MET A 186 -23.20 12.09 17.18
CA MET A 186 -23.50 11.29 18.38
C MET A 186 -22.51 11.60 19.51
N ASP A 187 -22.32 12.89 19.81
CA ASP A 187 -21.42 13.37 20.86
C ASP A 187 -19.97 12.82 20.77
N GLY A 188 -19.52 12.51 19.54
CA GLY A 188 -18.16 12.02 19.27
C GLY A 188 -18.05 10.52 19.02
N ASP A 189 -19.15 9.77 19.19
CA ASP A 189 -19.16 8.32 19.02
C ASP A 189 -19.18 7.89 17.55
N LEU A 190 -19.75 8.71 16.67
CA LEU A 190 -19.80 8.44 15.22
C LEU A 190 -19.00 9.50 14.48
N SER A 191 -18.12 9.10 13.58
CA SER A 191 -17.45 10.02 12.66
C SER A 191 -17.60 9.57 11.22
N ILE A 192 -17.84 10.51 10.32
CA ILE A 192 -17.90 10.29 8.87
C ILE A 192 -16.89 11.21 8.21
N GLY A 193 -16.14 10.69 7.26
CA GLY A 193 -15.18 11.46 6.48
C GLY A 193 -15.32 11.22 4.99
N VAL A 194 -15.03 12.26 4.22
CA VAL A 194 -15.04 12.24 2.76
C VAL A 194 -13.78 12.90 2.23
N SER A 195 -13.20 12.32 1.19
CA SER A 195 -12.03 12.88 0.51
C SER A 195 -12.25 12.93 -0.99
N ALA A 196 -11.77 14.01 -1.60
CA ALA A 196 -11.37 13.96 -3.00
C ALA A 196 -9.93 13.46 -3.06
N VAL A 197 -9.62 12.63 -4.04
CA VAL A 197 -8.27 12.08 -4.24
C VAL A 197 -7.81 12.49 -5.62
N ILE A 198 -6.67 13.17 -5.69
CA ILE A 198 -5.97 13.51 -6.94
C ILE A 198 -4.73 12.65 -6.99
N VAL A 199 -4.47 12.03 -8.13
CA VAL A 199 -3.35 11.11 -8.31
C VAL A 199 -2.48 11.59 -9.46
N ARG A 200 -1.16 11.57 -9.25
CA ARG A 200 -0.17 11.68 -10.30
C ARG A 200 0.61 10.39 -10.37
N GLN A 201 0.59 9.74 -11.51
CA GLN A 201 1.29 8.49 -11.77
C GLN A 201 2.37 8.72 -12.81
N LYS A 202 3.56 8.14 -12.59
CA LYS A 202 4.65 8.15 -13.55
C LYS A 202 5.07 6.72 -13.83
N PHE A 203 5.14 6.36 -15.10
CA PHE A 203 5.46 5.02 -15.55
C PHE A 203 6.67 5.01 -16.49
N ARG A 204 7.39 3.89 -16.52
CA ARG A 204 8.39 3.55 -17.54
C ARG A 204 8.56 2.05 -17.61
N ALA A 205 8.62 1.51 -18.83
CA ALA A 205 9.06 0.13 -19.08
C ALA A 205 10.25 0.12 -20.07
N LYS A 206 11.21 -0.78 -19.83
CA LYS A 206 12.39 -1.04 -20.67
C LYS A 206 12.50 -2.54 -21.00
N GLY A 207 13.14 -2.86 -22.12
CA GLY A 207 13.57 -4.23 -22.44
C GLY A 207 12.44 -5.20 -22.85
N LEU A 208 11.29 -4.69 -23.30
CA LEU A 208 10.16 -5.55 -23.74
C LEU A 208 10.08 -5.70 -25.27
N GLY A 209 11.14 -5.36 -26.01
CA GLY A 209 11.11 -5.29 -27.48
C GLY A 209 10.76 -6.62 -28.15
N ASN A 210 11.21 -7.74 -27.57
CA ASN A 210 10.92 -9.08 -28.09
C ASN A 210 9.44 -9.49 -27.94
N PHE A 211 8.63 -8.69 -27.25
CA PHE A 211 7.18 -8.88 -27.13
C PHE A 211 6.37 -8.03 -28.12
N ALA A 212 7.00 -7.28 -29.02
CA ALA A 212 6.32 -6.43 -30.01
C ALA A 212 5.28 -7.19 -30.86
N GLY A 213 5.52 -8.47 -31.16
CA GLY A 213 4.57 -9.32 -31.89
C GLY A 213 3.23 -9.54 -31.19
N PHE A 214 3.13 -9.26 -29.88
CA PHE A 214 1.92 -9.39 -29.07
C PHE A 214 1.27 -8.03 -28.74
N SER A 215 1.89 -6.93 -29.13
CA SER A 215 1.42 -5.57 -28.83
C SER A 215 0.48 -5.05 -29.91
N ALA A 216 -0.56 -4.33 -29.49
CA ALA A 216 -1.46 -3.61 -30.38
C ALA A 216 -0.83 -2.32 -30.97
N ASP A 217 0.21 -1.77 -30.31
CA ASP A 217 0.93 -0.58 -30.73
C ASP A 217 2.44 -0.72 -30.44
N GLN A 218 3.15 -1.31 -31.39
CA GLN A 218 4.55 -1.74 -31.21
C GLN A 218 5.53 -0.59 -30.88
N PRO A 219 5.44 0.59 -31.52
CA PRO A 219 6.24 1.76 -31.14
C PRO A 219 6.04 2.19 -29.68
N ASN A 220 4.83 2.04 -29.14
CA ASN A 220 4.46 2.48 -27.79
C ASN A 220 4.42 1.34 -26.77
N LEU A 221 5.33 0.36 -26.90
CA LEU A 221 5.41 -0.78 -25.97
C LEU A 221 6.44 -0.58 -24.84
N THR A 222 7.60 -0.01 -25.17
CA THR A 222 8.77 -0.03 -24.29
C THR A 222 9.81 1.00 -24.70
N ASN A 223 10.77 1.30 -23.81
CA ASN A 223 11.92 2.17 -24.08
C ASN A 223 11.59 3.65 -24.44
N ASN A 224 10.36 4.12 -24.16
CA ASN A 224 9.93 5.49 -24.47
C ASN A 224 10.24 6.52 -23.38
N GLY A 225 10.95 6.14 -22.31
CA GLY A 225 11.31 7.07 -21.24
C GLY A 225 10.23 7.13 -20.15
N HIS A 226 9.93 8.30 -19.63
CA HIS A 226 8.93 8.45 -18.57
C HIS A 226 7.66 9.08 -19.11
N ASP A 227 6.54 8.41 -18.87
CA ASP A 227 5.21 8.96 -19.14
C ASP A 227 4.49 9.28 -17.83
N VAL A 228 3.57 10.25 -17.87
CA VAL A 228 2.87 10.77 -16.71
C VAL A 228 1.37 10.81 -16.98
N SER A 229 0.62 10.17 -16.10
CA SER A 229 -0.84 10.16 -16.10
C SER A 229 -1.36 10.84 -14.82
N TRP A 230 -2.45 11.60 -14.97
CA TRP A 230 -3.17 12.18 -13.85
C TRP A 230 -4.50 11.49 -13.68
N GLY A 231 -5.03 11.48 -12.47
CA GLY A 231 -6.34 10.90 -12.23
C GLY A 231 -6.98 11.40 -10.96
N TYR A 232 -8.22 10.97 -10.77
CA TYR A 232 -9.02 11.37 -9.63
C TYR A 232 -9.98 10.29 -9.17
N GLY A 233 -10.43 10.43 -7.92
CA GLY A 233 -11.46 9.60 -7.33
C GLY A 233 -11.88 10.10 -5.96
N GLY A 234 -12.58 9.25 -5.22
CA GLY A 234 -13.15 9.60 -3.93
C GLY A 234 -12.83 8.57 -2.85
N LYS A 235 -12.86 9.02 -1.60
CA LYS A 235 -12.80 8.16 -0.42
C LYS A 235 -13.91 8.50 0.55
N LEU A 236 -14.56 7.48 1.09
CA LEU A 236 -15.54 7.58 2.16
C LEU A 236 -15.06 6.79 3.37
N GLY A 237 -15.26 7.33 4.55
CA GLY A 237 -14.86 6.73 5.81
C GLY A 237 -15.95 6.82 6.85
N VAL A 238 -16.00 5.82 7.73
CA VAL A 238 -16.80 5.85 8.94
C VAL A 238 -16.01 5.23 10.09
N THR A 239 -16.15 5.80 11.28
CA THR A 239 -15.73 5.16 12.54
C THR A 239 -16.86 5.28 13.56
N TYR A 240 -17.07 4.23 14.34
CA TYR A 240 -18.12 4.17 15.36
C TYR A 240 -17.56 3.60 16.66
N LYS A 241 -17.82 4.26 17.78
CA LYS A 241 -17.42 3.86 19.13
C LYS A 241 -18.64 3.32 19.88
N PRO A 242 -18.96 2.02 19.78
CA PRO A 242 -20.05 1.43 20.56
C PRO A 242 -19.80 1.47 22.07
N THR A 243 -18.53 1.55 22.50
CA THR A 243 -18.10 1.67 23.90
C THR A 243 -16.81 2.48 23.96
N ASP A 244 -16.41 2.92 25.16
CA ASP A 244 -15.14 3.62 25.38
C ASP A 244 -13.89 2.78 25.06
N MET A 245 -14.02 1.45 24.98
CA MET A 245 -12.92 0.51 24.76
C MET A 245 -12.85 -0.03 23.34
N LEU A 246 -13.86 0.22 22.50
CA LEU A 246 -13.98 -0.39 21.18
C LEU A 246 -14.33 0.66 20.15
N THR A 247 -13.53 0.73 19.08
CA THR A 247 -13.84 1.48 17.86
C THR A 247 -13.97 0.51 16.70
N LEU A 248 -15.02 0.67 15.91
CA LEU A 248 -15.20 0.02 14.61
C LEU A 248 -14.90 1.03 13.52
N GLY A 249 -14.30 0.58 12.42
CA GLY A 249 -13.92 1.43 11.30
C GLY A 249 -14.23 0.76 9.96
N ALA A 250 -14.67 1.56 9.00
CA ALA A 250 -14.77 1.14 7.61
C ALA A 250 -14.37 2.29 6.68
N SER A 251 -13.75 1.95 5.56
CA SER A 251 -13.28 2.89 4.55
C SER A 251 -13.49 2.28 3.16
N TYR A 252 -13.91 3.11 2.21
CA TYR A 252 -14.04 2.75 0.81
C TYR A 252 -13.36 3.80 -0.05
N GLN A 253 -12.52 3.35 -0.98
CA GLN A 253 -11.92 4.15 -2.03
C GLN A 253 -12.52 3.73 -3.37
N SER A 254 -12.97 4.70 -4.16
CA SER A 254 -13.40 4.43 -5.53
C SER A 254 -12.24 3.91 -6.38
N LYS A 255 -12.56 3.35 -7.54
CA LYS A 255 -11.59 3.28 -8.64
C LYS A 255 -11.11 4.71 -8.91
N MET A 256 -9.80 4.91 -9.09
CA MET A 256 -9.30 6.20 -9.58
C MET A 256 -9.31 6.12 -11.10
N SER A 257 -10.01 7.05 -11.72
CA SER A 257 -9.98 7.23 -13.16
C SER A 257 -8.73 8.01 -13.52
N MET A 258 -7.86 7.41 -14.31
CA MET A 258 -6.56 7.92 -14.74
C MET A 258 -6.61 8.24 -16.23
N ASP A 259 -5.87 9.26 -16.64
CA ASP A 259 -5.55 9.49 -18.05
C ASP A 259 -4.69 8.32 -18.58
N GLU A 260 -4.72 8.09 -19.88
CA GLU A 260 -3.91 7.04 -20.51
C GLU A 260 -2.41 7.37 -20.50
N PHE A 261 -1.57 6.34 -20.56
CA PHE A 261 -0.15 6.49 -20.89
C PHE A 261 0.07 6.38 -22.40
N ASP A 262 0.08 7.52 -23.10
CA ASP A 262 0.27 7.60 -24.55
C ASP A 262 1.57 6.92 -25.02
N ASP A 263 2.68 7.10 -24.30
CA ASP A 263 3.98 6.51 -24.65
C ASP A 263 4.03 4.99 -24.39
N TYR A 264 3.00 4.44 -23.73
CA TYR A 264 2.86 3.03 -23.36
C TYR A 264 1.53 2.42 -23.81
N ALA A 265 0.89 3.01 -24.82
CA ALA A 265 -0.40 2.58 -25.36
C ALA A 265 -0.42 1.12 -25.87
N GLY A 266 0.74 0.59 -26.27
CA GLY A 266 0.90 -0.79 -26.72
C GLY A 266 1.16 -1.80 -25.60
N LEU A 267 1.40 -1.34 -24.37
CA LEU A 267 1.68 -2.19 -23.21
C LEU A 267 0.44 -2.47 -22.37
N PHE A 268 -0.39 -1.45 -22.16
CA PHE A 268 -1.62 -1.56 -21.37
C PHE A 268 -2.85 -1.80 -22.26
N ALA A 269 -3.90 -2.34 -21.66
CA ALA A 269 -5.18 -2.50 -22.36
C ALA A 269 -5.77 -1.14 -22.74
N GLU A 270 -6.70 -1.14 -23.69
CA GLU A 270 -7.51 0.03 -24.06
C GLU A 270 -6.67 1.26 -24.50
N GLY A 271 -5.43 1.04 -24.95
CA GLY A 271 -4.57 2.10 -25.51
C GLY A 271 -3.78 2.87 -24.47
N GLY A 272 -3.48 2.29 -23.31
CA GLY A 272 -2.67 2.94 -22.26
C GLY A 272 -3.39 3.08 -20.92
N ASP A 273 -4.61 2.55 -20.77
CA ASP A 273 -5.38 2.66 -19.52
C ASP A 273 -4.68 1.90 -18.38
N PHE A 274 -4.41 2.63 -17.30
CA PHE A 274 -3.91 2.08 -16.06
C PHE A 274 -4.59 2.75 -14.86
N ASP A 275 -5.88 2.48 -14.72
CA ASP A 275 -6.64 2.88 -13.55
C ASP A 275 -6.19 2.19 -12.23
N ILE A 276 -6.34 2.92 -11.12
CA ILE A 276 -6.11 2.37 -9.77
C ILE A 276 -7.39 1.72 -9.25
N PRO A 277 -7.38 0.45 -8.84
CA PRO A 277 -8.57 -0.28 -8.46
C PRO A 277 -9.19 0.29 -7.18
N SER A 278 -10.50 0.09 -7.06
CA SER A 278 -11.21 0.38 -5.82
C SER A 278 -10.70 -0.49 -4.67
N THR A 279 -10.74 0.06 -3.46
CA THR A 279 -10.39 -0.65 -2.24
C THR A 279 -11.45 -0.45 -1.16
N TRP A 280 -11.58 -1.44 -0.28
CA TRP A 280 -12.32 -1.25 0.96
C TRP A 280 -11.62 -1.95 2.10
N THR A 281 -11.74 -1.34 3.27
CA THR A 281 -11.15 -1.84 4.51
C THR A 281 -12.19 -1.77 5.61
N VAL A 282 -12.30 -2.81 6.40
CA VAL A 282 -13.09 -2.84 7.65
C VAL A 282 -12.19 -3.30 8.77
N GLY A 283 -12.44 -2.82 9.99
CA GLY A 283 -11.60 -3.19 11.11
C GLY A 283 -12.12 -2.70 12.44
N LEU A 284 -11.36 -3.02 13.48
CA LEU A 284 -11.64 -2.65 14.85
C LEU A 284 -10.36 -2.27 15.59
N ALA A 285 -10.53 -1.45 16.62
CA ALA A 285 -9.51 -1.11 17.59
C ALA A 285 -10.09 -1.33 18.98
N ALA A 286 -9.38 -2.09 19.80
CA ALA A 286 -9.80 -2.44 21.15
C ALA A 286 -8.72 -2.03 22.16
N ASP A 287 -9.09 -1.15 23.10
CA ASP A 287 -8.22 -0.77 24.22
C ASP A 287 -8.28 -1.87 25.28
N ILE A 288 -7.26 -2.72 25.29
CA ILE A 288 -7.14 -3.83 26.23
C ILE A 288 -6.72 -3.33 27.61
N THR A 289 -5.88 -2.30 27.63
CA THR A 289 -5.46 -1.52 28.81
C THR A 289 -5.20 -0.08 28.40
N ASP A 290 -4.98 0.81 29.37
CA ASP A 290 -4.62 2.21 29.14
C ASP A 290 -3.34 2.42 28.31
N SER A 291 -2.56 1.36 28.05
CA SER A 291 -1.32 1.44 27.27
C SER A 291 -1.26 0.45 26.10
N VAL A 292 -2.30 -0.37 25.90
CA VAL A 292 -2.32 -1.41 24.87
C VAL A 292 -3.63 -1.35 24.10
N THR A 293 -3.53 -0.85 22.87
CA THR A 293 -4.60 -0.92 21.87
C THR A 293 -4.27 -2.02 20.87
N LEU A 294 -5.21 -2.94 20.65
CA LEU A 294 -5.11 -3.97 19.61
C LEU A 294 -5.95 -3.54 18.40
N THR A 295 -5.36 -3.57 17.22
CA THR A 295 -6.04 -3.26 15.96
C THR A 295 -6.13 -4.51 15.08
N PHE A 296 -7.26 -4.66 14.38
CA PHE A 296 -7.44 -5.70 13.38
C PHE A 296 -8.15 -5.11 12.17
N ASP A 297 -7.53 -5.22 10.99
CA ASP A 297 -8.05 -4.69 9.73
C ASP A 297 -8.11 -5.80 8.68
N TYR A 298 -9.19 -5.84 7.92
CA TYR A 298 -9.34 -6.64 6.71
C TYR A 298 -9.51 -5.70 5.52
N GLN A 299 -8.59 -5.80 4.57
CA GLN A 299 -8.60 -4.99 3.35
C GLN A 299 -8.81 -5.88 2.12
N ARG A 300 -9.65 -5.40 1.20
CA ARG A 300 -9.81 -5.96 -0.13
C ARG A 300 -9.48 -4.92 -1.19
N ILE A 301 -8.61 -5.32 -2.12
CA ILE A 301 -8.25 -4.56 -3.32
C ILE A 301 -8.92 -5.23 -4.51
N ASN A 302 -9.74 -4.49 -5.23
CA ASN A 302 -10.53 -5.03 -6.34
C ASN A 302 -9.77 -4.86 -7.67
N TYR A 303 -8.69 -5.63 -7.86
CA TYR A 303 -7.94 -5.66 -9.12
C TYR A 303 -8.79 -6.02 -10.34
N TRP A 304 -9.88 -6.75 -10.11
CA TRP A 304 -10.84 -7.15 -11.14
C TRP A 304 -12.17 -6.47 -10.83
N VAL A 305 -12.49 -5.39 -11.53
CA VAL A 305 -13.88 -4.96 -11.69
C VAL A 305 -14.28 -5.35 -13.10
N SER A 306 -15.00 -6.47 -13.18
CA SER A 306 -15.79 -6.89 -14.32
C SER A 306 -16.79 -5.78 -14.66
N GLY A 307 -16.47 -5.01 -15.70
CA GLY A 307 -17.34 -3.96 -16.26
C GLY A 307 -17.79 -4.22 -17.70
N LEU A 308 -17.54 -5.40 -18.26
CA LEU A 308 -18.06 -5.82 -19.56
C LEU A 308 -19.00 -7.02 -19.39
N ASN A 309 -20.20 -6.74 -18.93
CA ASN A 309 -21.40 -7.51 -19.29
C ASN A 309 -22.49 -6.48 -19.58
N GLY A 310 -22.55 -6.07 -20.84
CA GLY A 310 -23.63 -5.32 -21.47
C GLY A 310 -23.73 -5.78 -22.91
#